data_AF-A0A7C7ZT82-F1
#
_entry.id   AF-A0A7C7ZT82-F1
#
_cell.length_a   1.000
_cell.length_b   1.000
_cell.length_c   1.000
_cell.angle_alpha   90.00
_cell.angle_beta   90.00
_cell.angle_gamma   90.00
#
_symmetry.space_group_name_H-M   'P 1'
#
loop_
_entity.id
_entity.type
_entity.pdbx_description
1 polymer ?
#
loop_
_entity_poly.entity_id
_entity_poly.type
_entity_poly.pdbx_seq_one_letter_code
_entity_poly.pdbx_strand_id
1 'polypeptide(L)'
;AVLRPLLHLKRGLVVSQALNPFYSVIDTWHMTAATIDEAVRRAISVGADPEQMAGVDNFCWPTIEFDEKNNPDGKYKAAQLVRANLALREYCLAYQIPLLSGKDSMYIDGNLKGHSGRGERCQDFPHSFLPSAA
;
A
#
# COMPACT_ATOMS: atom_id res chain seq x y z
N ALA A 1 0.43 5.57 -15.56
CA ALA A 1 1.27 5.84 -16.74
C ALA A 1 1.01 4.76 -17.79
N VAL A 2 1.08 5.13 -19.07
CA VAL A 2 1.00 4.20 -20.21
C VAL A 2 2.29 4.34 -21.01
N LEU A 3 2.98 3.24 -21.23
CA LEU A 3 4.28 3.19 -21.90
C LEU A 3 4.15 2.35 -23.17
N ARG A 4 4.80 2.76 -24.25
CA ARG A 4 4.89 1.98 -25.50
C ARG A 4 6.36 1.70 -25.81
N PRO A 5 6.96 0.64 -25.25
CA PRO A 5 8.39 0.36 -25.39
C PRO A 5 8.79 0.07 -26.84
N LEU A 6 7.90 -0.57 -27.62
CA LEU A 6 8.12 -0.94 -29.01
C LEU A 6 7.23 -0.09 -29.93
N LEU A 7 7.79 0.96 -30.53
CA LEU A 7 7.04 1.96 -31.31
C LEU A 7 6.40 1.41 -32.60
N HIS A 8 6.86 0.26 -33.08
CA HIS A 8 6.29 -0.42 -34.25
C HIS A 8 5.10 -1.34 -33.90
N LEU A 9 4.83 -1.58 -32.61
CA LEU A 9 3.70 -2.37 -32.13
C LEU A 9 2.61 -1.48 -31.53
N LYS A 10 1.37 -1.98 -31.53
CA LYS A 10 0.23 -1.38 -30.82
C LYS A 10 0.02 -2.00 -29.42
N ARG A 11 1.11 -2.45 -28.77
CA ARG A 11 1.12 -2.99 -27.40
C ARG A 11 1.91 -2.08 -26.48
N GLY A 12 1.54 -2.02 -25.21
CA GLY A 12 2.15 -1.12 -24.24
C GLY A 12 1.95 -1.62 -22.81
N LEU A 13 2.72 -1.06 -21.89
CA LEU A 13 2.66 -1.38 -20.48
C LEU A 13 1.83 -0.30 -19.76
N VAL A 14 0.94 -0.71 -18.88
CA VAL A 14 0.23 0.18 -17.96
C VAL A 14 0.82 0.01 -16.57
N VAL A 15 1.22 1.13 -15.96
CA VAL A 15 1.63 1.18 -14.56
C VAL A 15 0.67 2.09 -13.81
N SER A 16 0.05 1.60 -12.76
CA SER A 16 -0.82 2.39 -11.89
C SER A 16 -0.33 2.31 -10.45
N GLN A 17 -0.66 3.33 -9.65
CA GLN A 17 -0.32 3.40 -8.24
C GLN A 17 -1.50 3.98 -7.47
N ALA A 18 -1.80 3.44 -6.31
CA ALA A 18 -2.71 4.05 -5.34
C ALA A 18 -2.13 3.98 -3.93
N LEU A 19 -2.55 4.90 -3.07
CA LEU A 19 -2.08 5.05 -1.69
C LEU A 19 -3.17 5.78 -0.90
N ASN A 20 -3.79 5.10 0.07
CA ASN A 20 -4.91 5.63 0.86
C ASN A 20 -4.67 5.60 2.39
N PRO A 21 -3.61 6.27 2.90
CA PRO A 21 -3.14 6.11 4.28
C PRO A 21 -4.18 6.55 5.30
N PHE A 22 -5.03 7.53 4.97
CA PHE A 22 -6.06 8.03 5.89
C PHE A 22 -7.13 6.99 6.25
N TYR A 23 -7.30 5.94 5.43
CA TYR A 23 -8.20 4.84 5.77
C TYR A 23 -7.68 4.01 6.95
N SER A 24 -6.38 4.03 7.23
CA SER A 24 -5.79 3.31 8.37
C SER A 24 -6.32 3.78 9.73
N VAL A 25 -6.77 5.04 9.82
CA VAL A 25 -7.40 5.60 11.02
C VAL A 25 -8.73 4.89 11.31
N ILE A 26 -9.40 4.39 10.27
CA ILE A 26 -10.65 3.63 10.39
C ILE A 26 -10.33 2.14 10.55
N ASP A 27 -9.65 1.55 9.56
CA ASP A 27 -9.26 0.15 9.55
C ASP A 27 -8.22 -0.16 8.44
N THR A 28 -7.18 -0.91 8.79
CA THR A 28 -6.07 -1.21 7.87
C THR A 28 -6.37 -2.30 6.85
N TRP A 29 -7.39 -3.14 7.09
CA TRP A 29 -7.87 -4.06 6.06
C TRP A 29 -8.53 -3.30 4.92
N HIS A 30 -9.50 -2.44 5.26
CA HIS A 30 -10.22 -1.61 4.30
C HIS A 30 -9.32 -0.60 3.60
N MET A 31 -8.28 -0.09 4.29
CA MET A 31 -7.22 0.70 3.66
C MET A 31 -6.56 -0.08 2.51
N THR A 32 -6.06 -1.28 2.78
CA THR A 32 -5.34 -2.07 1.76
C THR A 32 -6.29 -2.50 0.64
N ALA A 33 -7.50 -2.94 0.98
CA ALA A 33 -8.55 -3.29 0.02
C ALA A 33 -8.86 -2.14 -0.95
N ALA A 34 -9.16 -0.94 -0.41
CA ALA A 34 -9.46 0.23 -1.21
C ALA A 34 -8.25 0.66 -2.07
N THR A 35 -7.04 0.56 -1.53
CA THR A 35 -5.80 0.86 -2.27
C THR A 35 -5.62 -0.06 -3.47
N ILE A 36 -5.79 -1.37 -3.31
CA ILE A 36 -5.65 -2.34 -4.41
C ILE A 36 -6.75 -2.10 -5.45
N ASP A 37 -8.01 -2.01 -5.02
CA ASP A 37 -9.16 -1.78 -5.89
C ASP A 37 -9.02 -0.50 -6.72
N GLU A 38 -8.59 0.61 -6.11
CA GLU A 38 -8.35 1.86 -6.82
C GLU A 38 -7.24 1.73 -7.87
N ALA A 39 -6.13 1.06 -7.53
CA ALA A 39 -5.04 0.88 -8.47
C ALA A 39 -5.44 0.01 -9.67
N VAL A 40 -6.15 -1.09 -9.43
CA VAL A 40 -6.70 -1.96 -10.48
C VAL A 40 -7.65 -1.19 -11.38
N ARG A 41 -8.61 -0.43 -10.82
CA ARG A 41 -9.54 0.39 -11.61
C ARG A 41 -8.82 1.45 -12.44
N ARG A 42 -7.77 2.08 -11.90
CA ARG A 42 -6.93 3.03 -12.65
C ARG A 42 -6.25 2.36 -13.84
N ALA A 43 -5.69 1.17 -13.68
CA ALA A 43 -5.09 0.43 -14.78
C ALA A 43 -6.13 0.07 -15.86
N ILE A 44 -7.27 -0.50 -15.47
CA ILE A 44 -8.34 -0.90 -16.40
C ILE A 44 -8.90 0.31 -17.15
N SER A 45 -9.03 1.47 -16.50
CA SER A 45 -9.58 2.68 -17.12
C SER A 45 -8.80 3.18 -18.34
N VAL A 46 -7.53 2.78 -18.48
CA VAL A 46 -6.67 3.12 -19.62
C VAL A 46 -6.42 1.94 -20.57
N GLY A 47 -7.19 0.85 -20.41
CA GLY A 47 -7.16 -0.31 -21.31
C GLY A 47 -6.19 -1.43 -20.90
N ALA A 48 -5.76 -1.49 -19.63
CA ALA A 48 -5.02 -2.64 -19.13
C ALA A 48 -5.89 -3.91 -19.15
N ASP A 49 -5.30 -5.04 -19.53
CA ASP A 49 -5.91 -6.37 -19.43
C ASP A 49 -5.74 -6.90 -17.99
N PRO A 50 -6.84 -7.17 -17.24
CA PRO A 50 -6.76 -7.75 -15.90
C PRO A 50 -6.03 -9.10 -15.85
N GLU A 51 -6.11 -9.91 -16.91
CA GLU A 51 -5.48 -11.23 -16.97
C GLU A 51 -3.95 -11.16 -17.12
N GLN A 52 -3.42 -9.98 -17.50
CA GLN A 52 -1.97 -9.74 -17.64
C GLN A 52 -1.42 -8.84 -16.55
N MET A 53 -2.17 -8.63 -15.46
CA MET A 53 -1.77 -7.77 -14.36
C MET A 53 -0.85 -8.49 -13.38
N ALA A 54 0.11 -7.76 -12.84
CA ALA A 54 1.00 -8.21 -11.78
C ALA A 54 1.22 -7.08 -10.77
N GLY A 55 1.29 -7.41 -9.49
CA GLY A 55 1.32 -6.45 -8.40
C GLY A 55 2.70 -6.30 -7.78
N VAL A 56 2.97 -5.10 -7.26
CA VAL A 56 4.06 -4.82 -6.33
C VAL A 56 3.47 -4.13 -5.11
N ASP A 57 3.63 -4.73 -3.94
CA ASP A 57 3.20 -4.13 -2.67
C ASP A 57 4.33 -3.32 -2.03
N ASN A 58 3.98 -2.26 -1.30
CA ASN A 58 4.95 -1.50 -0.54
C ASN A 58 4.33 -0.94 0.73
N PHE A 59 4.78 -1.45 1.87
CA PHE A 59 4.36 -1.06 3.20
C PHE A 59 5.33 -0.07 3.83
N CYS A 60 4.79 1.04 4.34
CA CYS A 60 5.45 1.88 5.31
C CYS A 60 4.72 1.72 6.63
N TRP A 61 5.43 1.36 7.70
CA TRP A 61 4.81 1.06 8.99
C TRP A 61 5.61 1.66 10.14
N PRO A 62 4.96 2.21 11.19
CA PRO A 62 5.65 2.64 12.40
C PRO A 62 6.23 1.44 13.15
N THR A 63 7.14 1.68 14.09
CA THR A 63 7.67 0.61 14.92
C THR A 63 6.58 -0.20 15.63
N ILE A 64 6.65 -1.52 15.46
CA ILE A 64 5.73 -2.49 16.06
C ILE A 64 6.31 -3.12 17.33
N GLU A 65 7.56 -2.81 17.66
CA GLU A 65 8.24 -3.35 18.85
C GLU A 65 7.55 -2.80 20.10
N PHE A 66 6.97 -3.69 20.90
CA PHE A 66 6.27 -3.30 22.12
C PHE A 66 7.27 -2.82 23.18
N ASP A 67 7.05 -1.60 23.67
CA ASP A 67 7.72 -1.06 24.84
C ASP A 67 6.68 -0.35 25.72
N GLU A 68 6.59 -0.72 26.99
CA GLU A 68 5.55 -0.23 27.90
C GLU A 68 5.54 1.31 28.04
N LYS A 69 6.71 1.95 27.88
CA LYS A 69 6.88 3.39 28.11
C LYS A 69 6.89 4.19 26.81
N ASN A 70 7.60 3.70 25.80
CA ASN A 70 7.92 4.41 24.57
C ASN A 70 6.99 4.03 23.41
N ASN A 71 6.50 2.78 23.37
CA ASN A 71 5.63 2.26 22.31
C ASN A 71 4.56 1.27 22.86
N PRO A 72 3.69 1.71 23.78
CA PRO A 72 2.73 0.81 24.45
C PRO A 72 1.71 0.20 23.47
N ASP A 73 1.52 0.83 22.32
CA ASP A 73 0.62 0.40 21.24
C ASP A 73 1.32 -0.46 20.16
N GLY A 74 2.60 -0.83 20.34
CA GLY A 74 3.35 -1.65 19.37
C GLY A 74 2.64 -2.94 18.97
N LYS A 75 2.02 -3.65 19.93
CA LYS A 75 1.22 -4.86 19.66
C LYS A 75 -0.01 -4.58 18.78
N TYR A 76 -0.66 -3.44 18.99
CA TYR A 76 -1.81 -3.04 18.19
C TYR A 76 -1.39 -2.69 16.76
N LYS A 77 -0.28 -1.95 16.59
CA LYS A 77 0.32 -1.66 15.29
C LYS A 77 0.72 -2.94 14.53
N ALA A 78 1.25 -3.95 15.24
CA ALA A 78 1.53 -5.26 14.67
C ALA A 78 0.25 -5.95 14.18
N ALA A 79 -0.82 -5.93 14.98
CA ALA A 79 -2.11 -6.50 14.60
C ALA A 79 -2.70 -5.81 13.37
N GLN A 80 -2.56 -4.49 13.27
CA GLN A 80 -2.98 -3.72 12.10
C GLN A 80 -2.18 -4.11 10.84
N LEU A 81 -0.88 -4.38 10.95
CA LEU A 81 -0.05 -4.87 9.83
C LEU A 81 -0.50 -6.25 9.36
N VAL A 82 -0.81 -7.15 10.29
CA VAL A 82 -1.38 -8.47 9.97
C VAL A 82 -2.71 -8.31 9.23
N ARG A 83 -3.60 -7.44 9.70
CA ARG A 83 -4.87 -7.15 9.00
C ARG A 83 -4.65 -6.64 7.58
N ALA A 84 -3.69 -5.74 7.37
CA ALA A 84 -3.35 -5.22 6.06
C ALA A 84 -2.82 -6.32 5.11
N ASN A 85 -1.96 -7.22 5.61
CA ASN A 85 -1.44 -8.35 4.83
C ASN A 85 -2.51 -9.38 4.45
N LEU A 86 -3.47 -9.64 5.35
CA LEU A 86 -4.57 -10.52 5.03
C LEU A 86 -5.46 -9.92 3.92
N ALA A 87 -5.69 -8.60 3.94
CA ALA A 87 -6.41 -7.89 2.87
C ALA A 87 -5.68 -7.98 1.53
N LEU A 88 -4.36 -7.77 1.54
CA LEU A 88 -3.49 -7.94 0.38
C LEU A 88 -3.64 -9.35 -0.21
N ARG A 89 -3.55 -10.39 0.62
CA ARG A 89 -3.73 -11.78 0.20
C ARG A 89 -5.11 -12.02 -0.42
N GLU A 90 -6.19 -11.60 0.24
CA GLU A 90 -7.54 -11.87 -0.26
C GLU A 90 -7.83 -11.16 -1.58
N TYR A 91 -7.45 -9.89 -1.72
CA TYR A 91 -7.69 -9.14 -2.95
C TYR A 91 -6.79 -9.58 -4.10
N CYS A 92 -5.51 -9.89 -3.85
CA CYS A 92 -4.63 -10.44 -4.89
C CYS A 92 -5.11 -11.80 -5.39
N LEU A 93 -5.59 -12.68 -4.50
CA LEU A 93 -6.18 -13.96 -4.91
C LEU A 93 -7.49 -13.75 -5.68
N ALA A 94 -8.36 -12.85 -5.22
CA ALA A 94 -9.64 -12.57 -5.87
C ALA A 94 -9.47 -11.95 -7.28
N TYR A 95 -8.52 -11.04 -7.44
CA TYR A 95 -8.18 -10.42 -8.73
C TYR A 95 -7.17 -11.23 -9.55
N GLN A 96 -6.71 -12.37 -9.04
CA GLN A 96 -5.68 -13.21 -9.67
C GLN A 96 -4.39 -12.45 -10.02
N ILE A 97 -4.01 -11.49 -9.19
CA ILE A 97 -2.82 -10.66 -9.38
C ILE A 97 -1.64 -11.33 -8.68
N PRO A 98 -0.65 -11.89 -9.40
CA PRO A 98 0.60 -12.34 -8.81
C PRO A 98 1.38 -11.16 -8.24
N LEU A 99 1.88 -11.29 -7.01
CA LEU A 99 2.81 -10.34 -6.41
C LEU A 99 4.23 -10.67 -6.89
N LEU A 100 4.83 -9.78 -7.68
CA LEU A 100 6.19 -9.98 -8.23
C LEU A 100 7.28 -9.60 -7.23
N SER A 101 7.01 -8.60 -6.41
CA SER A 101 7.95 -8.03 -5.46
C SER A 101 7.17 -7.27 -4.39
N GLY A 102 7.82 -7.07 -3.25
CA GLY A 102 7.32 -6.26 -2.15
C GLY A 102 8.46 -5.48 -1.50
N LYS A 103 8.14 -4.38 -0.85
CA LYS A 103 9.08 -3.66 0.03
C LYS A 103 8.38 -3.29 1.34
N ASP A 104 9.08 -3.42 2.43
CA ASP A 104 8.70 -2.83 3.71
C ASP A 104 9.69 -1.74 4.14
N SER A 105 9.16 -0.68 4.74
CA SER A 105 9.92 0.39 5.38
C SER A 105 9.35 0.59 6.79
N MET A 106 10.02 -0.04 7.75
CA MET A 106 9.66 -0.01 9.17
C MET A 106 10.29 1.20 9.87
N TYR A 107 9.83 1.51 11.09
CA TYR A 107 10.30 2.64 11.92
C TYR A 107 9.95 4.03 11.36
N ILE A 108 8.83 4.12 10.64
CA ILE A 108 8.28 5.38 10.15
C ILE A 108 7.45 6.03 11.27
N ASP A 109 8.12 6.41 12.36
CA ASP A 109 7.52 7.15 13.46
C ASP A 109 8.43 8.30 13.89
N GLY A 110 7.82 9.47 14.16
CA GLY A 110 8.56 10.69 14.44
C GLY A 110 7.87 11.54 15.50
N ASN A 111 8.65 12.04 16.45
CA ASN A 111 8.21 13.09 17.37
C ASN A 111 8.51 14.45 16.71
N LEU A 112 7.49 15.08 16.13
CA LEU A 112 7.63 16.41 15.56
C LEU A 112 7.27 17.45 16.63
N LYS A 113 8.01 18.56 16.69
CA LYS A 113 7.58 19.71 17.47
C LYS A 113 6.49 20.43 16.69
N GLY A 114 5.26 20.36 17.17
CA GLY A 114 4.14 21.10 16.59
C GLY A 114 4.34 22.61 16.74
N HIS A 115 3.58 23.38 15.98
CA HIS A 115 3.61 24.86 15.99
C HIS A 115 3.33 25.44 17.39
N SER A 116 2.65 24.68 18.25
CA SER A 116 2.33 25.02 19.65
C SER A 116 3.48 24.78 20.65
N GLY A 117 4.63 24.25 20.19
CA GLY A 117 5.74 23.85 21.05
C GLY A 117 5.53 22.51 21.78
N ARG A 118 4.36 21.87 21.64
CA ARG A 118 4.11 20.50 22.12
C ARG A 118 4.67 19.47 21.12
N GLY A 119 5.22 18.37 21.64
CA GLY A 119 5.59 17.23 20.82
C GLY A 119 4.33 16.53 20.30
N GLU A 120 4.18 16.44 18.99
CA GLU A 120 3.14 15.68 18.32
C GLU A 120 3.78 14.40 17.76
N ARG A 121 3.20 13.25 18.11
CA ARG A 121 3.58 11.97 17.52
C ARG A 121 2.94 11.86 16.14
N CYS A 122 3.76 11.84 15.11
CA CYS A 122 3.31 11.55 13.75
C CYS A 122 3.48 10.04 13.51
N GLN A 123 2.36 9.35 13.28
CA GLN A 123 2.32 7.93 12.96
C GLN A 123 1.38 7.78 11.78
N ASP A 124 1.94 7.47 10.61
CA ASP A 124 1.17 7.14 9.42
C ASP A 124 1.37 5.66 9.11
N PHE A 125 0.34 5.03 8.52
CA PHE A 125 0.41 3.66 8.00
C PHE A 125 0.25 3.66 6.48
N PRO A 126 1.19 4.22 5.69
CA PRO A 126 1.06 4.21 4.24
C PRO A 126 1.20 2.78 3.69
N HIS A 127 0.21 2.33 2.93
CA HIS A 127 0.35 1.19 2.03
C HIS A 127 0.14 1.67 0.59
N SER A 128 1.12 1.40 -0.27
CA SER A 128 1.02 1.67 -1.69
C SER A 128 1.00 0.37 -2.48
N PHE A 129 0.11 0.28 -3.45
CA PHE A 129 0.01 -0.86 -4.35
C PHE A 129 0.24 -0.41 -5.78
N LEU A 130 1.07 -1.16 -6.50
CA LEU A 130 1.49 -0.89 -7.86
C LEU A 130 1.15 -2.07 -8.78
N PRO A 131 -0.04 -2.10 -9.41
CA PRO A 131 -0.30 -3.02 -10.49
C PRO A 131 0.36 -2.54 -11.79
N SER A 132 1.01 -3.48 -12.46
CA SER A 132 1.56 -3.37 -13.80
C SER A 132 0.89 -4.42 -14.69
N ALA A 133 0.37 -4.03 -15.85
CA ALA A 133 -0.15 -4.95 -16.86
C ALA A 133 0.58 -4.72 -18.19
N ALA A 134 0.85 -5.82 -18.92
CA ALA A 134 1.55 -5.80 -20.21
C ALA A 134 0.64 -6.03 -21.41
#